data_AF-A0A1M6CCN1-F1
#
_entry.id   AF-A0A1M6CCN1-F1
#
_cell.length_a   1.000
_cell.length_b   1.000
_cell.length_c   1.000
_cell.angle_alpha   90.00
_cell.angle_beta   90.00
_cell.angle_gamma   90.00
#
_symmetry.space_group_name_H-M   'P 1'
#
loop_
_entity.id
_entity.type
_entity.pdbx_description
1 polymer ?
#
loop_
_entity_poly.entity_id
_entity_poly.type
_entity_poly.pdbx_seq_one_letter_code
_entity_poly.pdbx_strand_id
1 'polypeptide(L)'
;MLDLAIGVIIGGAFGEIVNSLVNDMLMPIIGLLLGGIDFSSLQITINDATIRYGAFIQSVVDFLIITFSIFIFIRAINRLKKKQEEKPAAPLEPTKEEILLTEIRDILKDKR
;
A
#
# COMPACT_ATOMS: atom_id res chain seq x y z
N MET A 1 18.93 5.80 -12.83
CA MET A 1 19.10 4.37 -12.46
C MET A 1 18.92 4.16 -10.96
N LEU A 2 19.50 5.03 -10.12
CA LEU A 2 19.32 4.95 -8.66
C LEU A 2 17.84 5.07 -8.24
N ASP A 3 17.08 6.00 -8.81
CA ASP A 3 15.67 6.21 -8.45
C ASP A 3 14.77 5.01 -8.81
N LEU A 4 15.06 4.34 -9.93
CA LEU A 4 14.38 3.11 -10.33
C LEU A 4 14.72 1.96 -9.37
N ALA A 5 15.99 1.80 -9.00
CA ALA A 5 16.44 0.78 -8.07
C ALA A 5 15.79 0.94 -6.69
N ILE A 6 15.71 2.18 -6.19
CA ILE A 6 15.04 2.50 -4.93
C ILE A 6 13.55 2.14 -5.02
N GLY A 7 12.87 2.51 -6.11
CA GLY A 7 11.45 2.19 -6.32
C GLY A 7 11.17 0.68 -6.31
N VAL A 8 12.01 -0.12 -6.97
CA VAL A 8 11.85 -1.58 -7.01
C VAL A 8 12.09 -2.22 -5.64
N ILE A 9 13.14 -1.79 -4.92
CA ILE A 9 13.45 -2.31 -3.59
C ILE A 9 12.34 -1.99 -2.60
N ILE A 10 11.84 -0.75 -2.59
CA ILE A 10 10.73 -0.34 -1.72
C ILE A 10 9.45 -1.07 -2.11
N GLY A 11 9.19 -1.25 -3.41
CA GLY A 11 8.03 -2.01 -3.88
C GLY A 11 8.03 -3.46 -3.42
N GLY A 12 9.19 -4.13 -3.48
CA GLY A 12 9.36 -5.50 -2.99
C GLY A 12 9.16 -5.60 -1.48
N ALA A 13 9.84 -4.76 -0.70
CA ALA A 13 9.73 -4.76 0.75
C ALA A 13 8.32 -4.38 1.25
N PHE A 14 7.66 -3.43 0.57
CA PHE A 14 6.28 -3.07 0.90
C PHE A 14 5.31 -4.23 0.63
N GLY A 15 5.54 -5.01 -0.42
CA GLY A 15 4.78 -6.23 -0.69
C GLY A 15 4.86 -7.24 0.45
N GLU A 16 6.03 -7.44 1.04
CA GLU A 16 6.20 -8.32 2.21
C GLU A 16 5.43 -7.83 3.45
N ILE A 17 5.44 -6.52 3.71
CA ILE A 17 4.68 -5.92 4.81
C ILE A 17 3.17 -6.17 4.62
N VAL A 18 2.68 -6.00 3.41
CA VAL A 18 1.27 -6.26 3.10
C VAL A 18 0.94 -7.76 3.24
N ASN A 19 1.82 -8.64 2.76
CA ASN A 19 1.62 -10.08 2.89
C ASN A 19 1.58 -10.51 4.37
N SER A 20 2.46 -9.97 5.22
CA SER A 20 2.42 -10.24 6.66
C SER A 20 1.14 -9.73 7.32
N LEU A 21 0.68 -8.51 6.97
CA LEU A 21 -0.60 -7.99 7.46
C LEU A 21 -1.77 -8.93 7.10
N VAL A 22 -1.75 -9.49 5.90
CA VAL A 22 -2.83 -10.36 5.43
C VAL A 22 -2.73 -11.75 6.05
N ASN A 23 -1.56 -12.39 5.95
CA ASN A 23 -1.36 -13.76 6.40
C ASN A 23 -1.36 -13.89 7.93
N ASP A 24 -0.76 -12.92 8.64
CA ASP A 24 -0.53 -13.02 10.07
C ASP A 24 -1.63 -12.32 10.89
N MET A 25 -2.30 -11.31 10.34
CA MET A 25 -3.37 -10.60 11.05
C MET A 25 -4.76 -10.88 10.51
N LEU A 26 -4.97 -10.80 9.18
CA LEU A 26 -6.32 -10.95 8.63
C LEU A 26 -6.77 -12.39 8.50
N MET A 27 -5.91 -13.30 8.04
CA MET A 27 -6.26 -14.72 7.90
C MET A 27 -6.70 -15.36 9.22
N PRO A 28 -6.07 -15.11 10.39
CA PRO A 28 -6.60 -15.60 11.67
C PRO A 28 -7.99 -15.06 12.01
N ILE A 29 -8.24 -13.77 11.75
CA ILE A 29 -9.55 -13.13 12.01
C ILE A 29 -10.61 -13.70 11.06
N ILE A 30 -10.29 -13.80 9.77
CA ILE A 30 -11.18 -14.35 8.75
C ILE A 30 -11.43 -15.83 9.01
N GLY A 31 -10.41 -16.59 9.39
CA GLY A 31 -10.51 -17.99 9.79
C GLY A 31 -11.41 -18.16 11.01
N LEU A 32 -11.30 -17.28 12.00
CA LEU A 32 -12.20 -17.31 13.17
C LEU A 32 -13.65 -16.97 12.81
N LEU A 33 -13.88 -16.05 11.87
CA LEU A 33 -15.22 -15.66 11.43
C LEU A 33 -15.89 -16.68 10.50
N LEU A 34 -15.13 -17.29 9.61
CA LEU A 34 -15.62 -18.21 8.59
C LEU A 34 -15.51 -19.69 9.00
N GLY A 35 -14.96 -19.98 10.19
CA GLY A 35 -14.89 -21.34 10.74
C GLY A 35 -13.72 -22.17 10.22
N GLY A 36 -12.60 -21.54 9.86
CA GLY A 36 -11.38 -22.23 9.42
C GLY A 36 -11.43 -22.72 7.98
N ILE A 37 -12.04 -21.94 7.08
CA ILE A 37 -12.10 -22.28 5.65
C ILE A 37 -10.68 -22.34 5.08
N ASP A 38 -10.20 -23.55 4.79
CA ASP A 38 -8.98 -23.84 4.06
C ASP A 38 -9.34 -24.62 2.80
N PHE A 39 -9.07 -24.04 1.62
CA PHE A 39 -9.32 -24.70 0.35
C PHE A 39 -8.12 -25.50 -0.14
N SER A 40 -6.94 -25.38 0.48
CA SER A 40 -5.68 -25.99 0.06
C SER A 40 -5.72 -27.52 0.00
N SER A 41 -6.57 -28.15 0.82
CA SER A 41 -6.72 -29.60 0.88
C SER A 41 -7.60 -30.18 -0.25
N LEU A 42 -8.29 -29.34 -1.03
CA LEU A 42 -9.08 -29.82 -2.16
C LEU A 42 -8.16 -30.32 -3.28
N GLN A 43 -8.22 -31.62 -3.52
CA GLN A 43 -7.50 -32.28 -4.59
C GLN A 43 -8.36 -33.36 -5.21
N ILE A 44 -8.15 -33.61 -6.50
CA ILE A 44 -8.73 -34.73 -7.22
C ILE A 44 -7.60 -35.58 -7.76
N THR A 45 -7.64 -36.87 -7.44
CA THR A 45 -6.67 -37.85 -7.95
C THR A 45 -7.36 -38.64 -9.05
N ILE A 46 -6.79 -38.59 -10.25
CA ILE A 46 -7.24 -39.36 -11.42
C ILE A 46 -6.08 -40.28 -11.82
N ASN A 47 -6.26 -41.58 -11.62
CA ASN A 47 -5.20 -42.59 -11.76
C ASN A 47 -3.99 -42.22 -10.88
N ASP A 48 -2.82 -41.95 -11.48
CA ASP A 48 -1.59 -41.55 -10.79
C ASP A 48 -1.36 -40.03 -10.75
N ALA A 49 -2.27 -39.22 -11.32
CA ALA A 49 -2.15 -37.77 -11.35
C ALA A 49 -3.01 -37.12 -10.26
N THR A 50 -2.39 -36.32 -9.39
CA THR A 50 -3.09 -35.55 -8.35
C THR A 50 -3.17 -34.07 -8.75
N ILE A 51 -4.38 -33.59 -9.01
CA ILE A 51 -4.66 -32.19 -9.33
C ILE A 51 -5.10 -31.48 -8.04
N ARG A 52 -4.23 -30.62 -7.50
CA ARG A 52 -4.46 -29.83 -6.29
C ARG A 52 -5.10 -28.48 -6.61
N TYR A 53 -6.31 -28.51 -7.17
CA TYR A 53 -7.05 -27.28 -7.53
C TYR A 53 -7.39 -26.42 -6.32
N GLY A 54 -7.43 -27.01 -5.13
CA GLY A 54 -7.62 -26.32 -3.87
C GLY A 54 -6.56 -25.23 -3.59
N ALA A 55 -5.29 -25.53 -3.86
CA ALA A 55 -4.21 -24.56 -3.70
C ALA A 55 -4.34 -23.36 -4.66
N PHE A 56 -4.92 -23.58 -5.84
CA PHE A 56 -5.20 -22.49 -6.79
C PHE A 56 -6.38 -21.63 -6.33
N ILE A 57 -7.46 -22.23 -5.83
CA ILE A 57 -8.58 -21.48 -5.26
C ILE A 57 -8.10 -20.66 -4.05
N GLN A 58 -7.26 -21.26 -3.21
CA GLN A 58 -6.66 -20.59 -2.06
C GLN A 58 -5.88 -19.35 -2.49
N SER A 59 -5.00 -19.45 -3.50
CA SER A 59 -4.23 -18.29 -3.96
C SER A 59 -5.09 -17.18 -4.57
N VAL A 60 -6.20 -17.52 -5.22
CA VAL A 60 -7.18 -16.54 -5.71
C VAL A 60 -7.85 -15.82 -4.54
N VAL A 61 -8.26 -16.55 -3.50
CA VAL A 61 -8.87 -15.96 -2.29
C VAL A 61 -7.86 -15.07 -1.57
N ASP A 62 -6.62 -15.52 -1.37
CA ASP A 62 -5.56 -14.75 -0.73
C ASP A 62 -5.29 -13.44 -1.50
N PHE A 63 -5.23 -13.50 -2.83
CA PHE A 63 -5.08 -12.30 -3.68
C PHE A 63 -6.24 -11.31 -3.51
N LEU A 64 -7.49 -11.79 -3.45
CA LEU A 64 -8.66 -10.93 -3.20
C LEU A 64 -8.59 -10.27 -1.81
N ILE A 65 -8.14 -11.01 -0.79
CA ILE A 65 -7.97 -10.46 0.56
C ILE A 65 -6.85 -9.42 0.56
N ILE A 66 -5.68 -9.72 -0.03
CA ILE A 66 -4.54 -8.79 -0.12
C ILE A 66 -4.96 -7.48 -0.79
N THR A 67 -5.55 -7.56 -1.97
CA THR A 67 -5.97 -6.37 -2.73
C THR A 67 -7.03 -5.56 -1.99
N PHE A 68 -8.01 -6.23 -1.35
CA PHE A 68 -9.01 -5.56 -0.50
C PHE A 68 -8.39 -4.88 0.73
N SER A 69 -7.38 -5.50 1.32
CA SER A 69 -6.67 -4.96 2.49
C SER A 69 -5.86 -3.72 2.14
N ILE A 70 -5.13 -3.77 1.03
CA ILE A 70 -4.43 -2.61 0.46
C ILE A 70 -5.43 -1.47 0.20
N PHE A 71 -6.59 -1.79 -0.37
CA PHE A 71 -7.64 -0.81 -0.62
C PHE A 71 -8.14 -0.12 0.66
N ILE A 72 -8.43 -0.88 1.72
CA ILE A 72 -8.82 -0.32 3.02
C ILE A 72 -7.69 0.55 3.59
N PHE A 73 -6.45 0.09 3.53
CA PHE A 73 -5.30 0.81 4.06
C PHE A 73 -5.08 2.16 3.34
N ILE A 74 -5.07 2.14 2.00
CA ILE A 74 -4.97 3.36 1.19
C ILE A 74 -6.14 4.29 1.48
N ARG A 75 -7.37 3.76 1.57
CA ARG A 75 -8.55 4.55 1.92
C ARG A 75 -8.44 5.17 3.31
N ALA A 76 -7.89 4.46 4.29
CA ALA A 76 -7.69 4.97 5.65
C ALA A 76 -6.68 6.12 5.66
N ILE A 77 -5.55 5.98 4.98
CA ILE A 77 -4.55 7.05 4.84
C ILE A 77 -5.15 8.26 4.11
N ASN A 78 -5.85 8.05 3.00
CA ASN A 78 -6.48 9.14 2.24
C ASN A 78 -7.53 9.88 3.09
N ARG A 79 -8.27 9.16 3.95
CA ARG A 79 -9.22 9.76 4.89
C ARG A 79 -8.52 10.56 6.00
N LEU A 80 -7.37 10.09 6.51
CA LEU A 80 -6.58 10.81 7.52
C LEU A 80 -5.90 12.06 6.95
N LYS A 81 -5.37 11.99 5.73
CA LYS A 81 -4.80 13.14 5.01
C LYS A 81 -5.83 14.25 4.79
N LYS A 82 -7.02 13.89 4.30
CA LYS A 82 -8.13 14.84 4.13
C LYS A 82 -8.54 15.53 5.44
N LYS A 83 -8.39 14.85 6.58
CA LYS A 83 -8.67 15.41 7.91
C LYS A 83 -7.53 16.29 8.45
N GLN A 84 -6.29 16.10 7.97
CA GLN A 84 -5.15 16.94 8.33
C GLN A 84 -5.13 18.26 7.54
N GLU A 85 -5.66 18.29 6.32
CA GLU A 85 -5.83 19.52 5.52
C GLU A 85 -6.90 20.49 6.08
N GLU A 86 -7.76 20.03 7.01
CA GLU A 86 -8.74 20.88 7.71
C GLU A 86 -8.18 21.59 8.95
N LYS A 87 -6.96 21.25 9.41
CA LYS A 87 -6.23 22.19 10.27
C LYS A 87 -5.69 23.26 9.34
N PRO A 88 -5.91 24.57 9.60
CA PRO A 88 -5.29 25.61 8.82
C PRO A 88 -3.80 25.29 8.79
N ALA A 89 -3.31 24.93 7.60
CA ALA A 89 -1.88 24.83 7.39
C ALA A 89 -1.34 26.17 7.87
N ALA A 90 -0.51 26.15 8.92
CA ALA A 90 0.37 27.28 9.16
C ALA A 90 1.00 27.58 7.79
N PRO A 91 0.98 28.83 7.32
CA PRO A 91 1.43 29.17 5.97
C PRO A 91 2.73 28.43 5.72
N LEU A 92 2.77 27.62 4.66
CA LEU A 92 4.00 26.98 4.21
C LEU A 92 5.07 28.06 4.27
N GLU A 93 6.07 27.90 5.15
CA GLU A 93 7.18 28.82 5.16
C GLU A 93 7.73 28.81 3.73
N PRO A 94 7.82 29.98 3.08
CA PRO A 94 8.23 30.04 1.69
C PRO A 94 9.55 29.30 1.55
N THR A 95 9.60 28.42 0.56
CA THR A 95 10.80 27.64 0.27
C THR A 95 11.98 28.59 0.06
N LYS A 96 13.21 28.13 0.34
CA LYS A 96 14.40 28.98 0.17
C LYS A 96 14.47 29.60 -1.23
N GLU A 97 13.98 28.90 -2.25
CA GLU A 97 13.84 29.41 -3.61
C GLU A 97 12.82 30.55 -3.72
N GLU A 98 11.64 30.42 -3.12
CA GLU A 98 10.64 31.50 -3.08
C GLU A 98 11.14 32.75 -2.33
N ILE A 99 11.92 32.57 -1.27
CA ILE A 99 12.58 33.67 -0.54
C ILE A 99 13.59 34.37 -1.46
N LEU A 100 14.49 33.60 -2.09
CA LEU A 100 15.49 34.14 -3.02
C LEU A 100 14.84 34.84 -4.21
N LEU A 101 13.76 34.30 -4.76
CA LEU A 101 13.01 34.93 -5.85
C LEU A 101 12.33 36.24 -5.41
N THR A 102 11.90 36.32 -4.15
CA THR A 102 11.36 37.56 -3.57
C THR A 102 12.45 38.62 -3.40
N GLU A 103 13.62 38.22 -2.88
CA GLU A 103 14.78 39.10 -2.75
C GLU A 103 15.28 39.60 -4.11
N ILE A 104 15.35 38.73 -5.13
CA ILE A 104 15.74 39.10 -6.49
C ILE A 104 14.74 40.11 -7.08
N ARG A 105 13.43 39.88 -6.89
CA ARG A 105 12.39 40.83 -7.36
C ARG A 105 12.58 42.20 -6.74
N ASP A 106 12.86 42.26 -5.45
CA ASP A 106 13.00 43.51 -4.71
C ASP A 106 14.30 44.25 -5.11
N ILE A 107 15.41 43.53 -5.30
CA ILE A 107 16.67 44.08 -5.85
C ILE A 107 16.48 44.63 -7.28
N LEU A 108 15.68 43.97 -8.11
CA LEU A 108 15.39 44.44 -9.47
C LEU A 108 14.48 45.66 -9.50
N LYS A 109 13.58 45.80 -8.52
CA LYS A 109 12.70 46.96 -8.37
C LYS A 109 13.46 48.19 -7.86
N ASP A 110 14.44 47.99 -6.99
CA ASP A 110 15.31 49.04 -6.45
C ASP A 110 16.32 49.57 -7.49
N LYS A 111 16.72 48.73 -8.45
CA LYS A 111 17.61 49.11 -9.56
C LYS A 111 16.92 49.86 -10.72
N ARG A 112 15.64 50.22 -10.60
CA ARG A 112 14.86 50.90 -11.65
C ARG A 112 14.51 52.31 -11.25
#